data_AF-A0A820EFI3-F1
#
_entry.id   AF-A0A820EFI3-F1
#
_cell.length_a   1.000
_cell.length_b   1.000
_cell.length_c   1.000
_cell.angle_alpha   90.00
_cell.angle_beta   90.00
_cell.angle_gamma   90.00
#
_symmetry.space_group_name_H-M   'P 1'
#
loop_
_entity.id
_entity.type
_entity.pdbx_description
1 polymer ?
#
loop_
_entity_poly.entity_id
_entity_poly.type
_entity_poly.pdbx_seq_one_letter_code
_entity_poly.pdbx_strand_id
1 'polypeptide(L)'
;KQKGNQNYINAQFGSPLANYLPHMVPSQAATAHFQLVLSLDHRFGIDSVPIEICYAERGDHGFSRRRLFTAVPLINQYPIGSILLENPYYGLRKPPDQSRSSLLYVTNLYIMGEVLVLETLMLLH
;
A
#
# COMPACT_ATOMS: atom_id res chain seq x y z
N LYS A 1 1.01 -22.53 19.69
CA LYS A 1 0.79 -21.14 19.18
C LYS A 1 -0.15 -21.24 17.99
N GLN A 2 -1.43 -20.96 18.17
CA GLN A 2 -2.41 -20.99 17.08
C GLN A 2 -2.04 -19.90 16.06
N LYS A 3 -1.79 -20.27 14.81
CA LYS A 3 -1.74 -19.31 13.71
C LYS A 3 -3.16 -18.77 13.56
N GLY A 4 -3.40 -17.52 13.94
CA GLY A 4 -4.65 -16.83 13.64
C GLY A 4 -4.92 -16.92 12.14
N ASN A 5 -6.17 -17.19 11.76
CA ASN A 5 -6.58 -17.30 10.37
C ASN A 5 -6.51 -15.89 9.75
N GLN A 6 -5.40 -15.56 9.09
CA GLN A 6 -5.15 -14.24 8.52
C GLN A 6 -5.70 -14.18 7.11
N ASN A 7 -6.57 -13.20 6.85
CA ASN A 7 -7.08 -12.95 5.52
C ASN A 7 -6.27 -11.84 4.84
N TYR A 8 -5.88 -12.11 3.59
CA TYR A 8 -5.23 -11.15 2.71
C TYR A 8 -6.18 -10.81 1.56
N ILE A 9 -6.62 -9.57 1.50
CA ILE A 9 -7.49 -9.09 0.42
C ILE A 9 -6.67 -8.13 -0.44
N ASN A 10 -6.46 -8.50 -1.71
CA ASN A 10 -5.85 -7.61 -2.69
C ASN A 10 -6.94 -6.73 -3.31
N ALA A 11 -6.71 -5.44 -3.37
CA ALA A 11 -7.63 -4.48 -3.93
C ALA A 11 -6.90 -3.38 -4.69
N GLN A 12 -7.64 -2.66 -5.52
CA GLN A 12 -7.09 -1.60 -6.36
C GLN A 12 -8.13 -0.53 -6.63
N PHE A 13 -7.68 0.69 -6.89
CA PHE A 13 -8.52 1.80 -7.33
C PHE A 13 -7.73 2.74 -8.24
N GLY A 14 -8.42 3.56 -9.03
CA GLY A 14 -7.77 4.57 -9.88
C GLY A 14 -7.12 5.66 -9.03
N SER A 15 -5.83 5.92 -9.26
CA SER A 15 -5.10 6.95 -8.53
C SER A 15 -5.69 8.33 -8.84
N PRO A 16 -6.14 9.12 -7.84
CA PRO A 16 -6.81 10.39 -8.10
C PRO A 16 -5.93 11.38 -8.86
N LEU A 17 -4.61 11.42 -8.57
CA LEU A 17 -3.70 12.32 -9.27
C LEU A 17 -3.61 12.01 -10.76
N ALA A 18 -3.72 10.74 -11.15
CA ALA A 18 -3.70 10.34 -12.56
C ALA A 18 -4.91 10.86 -13.33
N ASN A 19 -6.04 11.10 -12.65
CA ASN A 19 -7.22 11.71 -13.26
C ASN A 19 -7.05 13.23 -13.45
N TYR A 20 -6.43 13.90 -12.47
CA TYR A 20 -6.21 15.36 -12.54
C TYR A 20 -5.02 15.76 -13.42
N LEU A 21 -3.94 14.97 -13.40
CA LEU A 21 -2.67 15.23 -14.09
C LEU A 21 -2.15 13.97 -14.82
N PRO A 22 -2.84 13.50 -15.87
CA PRO A 22 -2.55 12.23 -16.53
C PRO A 22 -1.16 12.15 -17.19
N HIS A 23 -0.57 13.30 -17.54
CA HIS A 23 0.77 13.36 -18.16
C HIS A 23 1.91 13.35 -17.15
N MET A 24 1.62 13.57 -15.86
CA MET A 24 2.62 13.60 -14.80
C MET A 24 2.79 12.24 -14.14
N VAL A 25 1.70 11.49 -14.01
CA VAL A 25 1.72 10.16 -13.39
C VAL A 25 2.03 9.11 -14.46
N PRO A 26 3.05 8.26 -14.26
CA PRO A 26 3.31 7.14 -15.18
C PRO A 26 2.07 6.25 -15.31
N SER A 27 1.82 5.70 -16.50
CA SER A 27 0.64 4.85 -16.74
C SER A 27 0.59 3.63 -15.81
N GLN A 28 1.74 3.07 -15.45
CA GLN A 28 1.87 1.97 -14.48
C GLN A 28 1.45 2.38 -13.06
N ALA A 29 1.57 3.66 -12.72
CA ALA A 29 1.17 4.22 -11.44
C ALA A 29 -0.24 4.82 -11.44
N ALA A 30 -0.98 4.77 -12.57
CA ALA A 30 -2.35 5.27 -12.67
C ALA A 30 -3.35 4.46 -11.83
N THR A 31 -3.00 3.23 -11.45
CA THR A 31 -3.77 2.39 -10.54
C THR A 31 -3.02 2.22 -9.22
N ALA A 32 -3.69 2.52 -8.12
CA ALA A 32 -3.24 2.23 -6.78
C ALA A 32 -3.50 0.75 -6.48
N HIS A 33 -2.48 0.03 -6.02
CA HIS A 33 -2.59 -1.36 -5.58
C HIS A 33 -2.32 -1.45 -4.10
N PHE A 34 -3.21 -2.10 -3.36
CA PHE A 34 -3.02 -2.29 -1.93
C PHE A 34 -3.49 -3.67 -1.48
N GLN A 35 -3.01 -4.07 -0.31
CA GLN A 35 -3.44 -5.29 0.35
C GLN A 35 -3.94 -4.99 1.74
N LEU A 36 -5.17 -5.38 2.02
CA LEU A 36 -5.75 -5.37 3.34
C LEU A 36 -5.42 -6.67 4.07
N VAL A 37 -4.88 -6.53 5.28
CA VAL A 37 -4.53 -7.61 6.19
C VAL A 37 -5.38 -7.43 7.44
N LEU A 38 -6.28 -8.38 7.70
CA LEU A 38 -7.19 -8.33 8.84
C LEU A 38 -7.16 -9.63 9.64
N SER A 39 -7.45 -9.50 10.93
CA SER A 39 -7.76 -10.63 11.80
C SER A 39 -9.20 -11.08 11.59
N LEU A 40 -9.42 -12.39 11.44
CA LEU A 40 -10.75 -13.00 11.54
C LEU A 40 -11.16 -13.28 12.99
N ASP A 41 -10.35 -12.89 13.97
CA ASP A 41 -10.66 -13.15 15.38
C ASP A 41 -11.89 -12.32 15.81
N HIS A 42 -13.04 -13.00 15.91
CA HIS A 42 -14.36 -12.45 16.22
C HIS A 42 -14.47 -11.77 17.59
N ARG A 43 -13.39 -11.73 18.39
CA ARG A 43 -13.33 -11.04 19.69
C ARG A 43 -13.50 -9.53 19.59
N PHE A 44 -13.18 -8.96 18.43
CA PHE A 44 -13.43 -7.56 18.10
C PHE A 44 -14.33 -7.56 16.87
N GLY A 45 -15.48 -6.89 16.92
CA GLY A 45 -16.31 -6.71 15.72
C GLY A 45 -15.47 -6.06 14.62
N ILE A 46 -15.65 -6.47 13.36
CA ILE A 46 -14.86 -5.98 12.23
C ILE A 46 -14.86 -4.44 12.18
N ASP A 47 -15.99 -3.83 12.51
CA ASP A 47 -16.19 -2.37 12.54
C ASP A 47 -15.40 -1.63 13.64
N SER A 48 -14.76 -2.36 14.54
CA SER A 48 -14.01 -1.82 15.70
C SER A 48 -12.51 -2.08 15.65
N VAL A 49 -12.02 -2.77 14.60
CA VAL A 49 -10.60 -3.06 14.45
C VAL A 49 -9.88 -1.81 13.90
N PRO A 50 -8.96 -1.18 14.66
CA PRO A 50 -8.14 -0.10 14.14
C PRO A 50 -7.30 -0.59 12.95
N ILE A 51 -7.16 0.25 11.93
CA ILE A 51 -6.38 -0.08 10.72
C ILE A 51 -5.27 0.95 10.55
N GLU A 52 -4.04 0.49 10.38
CA GLU A 52 -2.92 1.32 9.94
C GLU A 52 -2.77 1.31 8.42
N ILE A 53 -2.27 2.40 7.84
CA ILE A 53 -1.83 2.45 6.45
C ILE A 53 -0.30 2.41 6.44
N CYS A 54 0.26 1.35 5.88
CA CYS A 54 1.71 1.12 5.85
C CYS A 54 2.25 1.35 4.43
N TYR A 55 3.08 2.38 4.27
CA TYR A 55 3.74 2.70 3.00
C TYR A 55 5.01 1.87 2.80
N ALA A 56 5.39 1.68 1.53
CA ALA A 56 6.62 0.97 1.20
C ALA A 56 7.86 1.81 1.55
N GLU A 57 8.87 1.19 2.14
CA GLU A 57 10.20 1.78 2.28
C GLU A 57 10.97 1.73 0.94
N ARG A 58 12.16 2.36 0.90
CA ARG A 58 13.02 2.30 -0.29
C ARG A 58 13.36 0.85 -0.64
N GLY A 59 12.97 0.47 -1.85
CA GLY A 59 13.24 -0.84 -2.45
C GLY A 59 12.31 -1.94 -1.97
N ASP A 60 11.26 -1.60 -1.23
CA ASP A 60 10.21 -2.54 -0.90
C ASP A 60 9.24 -2.68 -2.07
N HIS A 61 9.44 -3.76 -2.83
CA HIS A 61 8.63 -4.10 -3.99
C HIS A 61 7.58 -5.14 -3.59
N GLY A 62 6.30 -4.86 -3.86
CA GLY A 62 5.18 -5.68 -3.40
C GLY A 62 4.87 -5.51 -1.91
N PHE A 63 4.29 -6.56 -1.32
CA PHE A 63 3.74 -6.51 0.04
C PHE A 63 4.44 -7.47 1.02
N SER A 64 5.23 -8.43 0.53
CA SER A 64 5.70 -9.57 1.32
C SER A 64 6.48 -9.15 2.57
N ARG A 65 7.37 -8.16 2.44
CA ARG A 65 8.22 -7.70 3.55
C ARG A 65 7.37 -7.03 4.63
N ARG A 66 6.57 -6.02 4.28
CA ARG A 66 5.64 -5.36 5.22
C ARG A 66 4.62 -6.32 5.82
N ARG A 67 4.14 -7.30 5.04
CA ARG A 67 3.24 -8.33 5.55
C ARG A 67 3.90 -9.13 6.67
N LEU A 68 5.10 -9.67 6.42
CA LEU A 68 5.77 -10.56 7.36
C LEU A 68 6.30 -9.83 8.60
N PHE A 69 6.84 -8.63 8.42
CA PHE A 69 7.55 -7.91 9.49
C PHE A 69 6.71 -6.84 10.19
N THR A 70 5.59 -6.41 9.61
CA THR A 70 4.72 -5.36 10.18
C THR A 70 3.31 -5.88 10.42
N ALA A 71 2.56 -6.20 9.36
CA ALA A 71 1.13 -6.50 9.49
C ALA A 71 0.84 -7.78 10.30
N VAL A 72 1.60 -8.84 10.08
CA VAL A 72 1.44 -10.12 10.80
C VAL A 72 1.79 -9.96 12.29
N PRO A 73 2.93 -9.35 12.67
CA PRO A 73 3.22 -9.05 14.07
C PRO A 73 2.17 -8.16 14.73
N LEU A 74 1.65 -7.15 14.04
CA LEU A 74 0.59 -6.29 14.55
C LEU A 74 -0.64 -7.12 14.90
N ILE A 75 -1.30 -7.74 13.92
CA ILE A 75 -2.51 -8.56 14.13
C ILE A 75 -2.36 -9.58 15.27
N ASN A 76 -1.19 -10.21 15.37
CA ASN A 76 -0.95 -11.25 16.37
C ASN A 76 -0.76 -10.71 17.80
N GLN A 77 -0.30 -9.47 17.97
CA GLN A 77 0.06 -8.89 19.27
C GLN A 77 -0.91 -7.80 19.72
N TYR A 78 -1.42 -7.02 18.77
CA TYR A 78 -2.30 -5.88 18.96
C TYR A 78 -3.42 -6.04 17.92
N PRO A 79 -4.71 -6.07 18.28
CA PRO A 79 -5.80 -6.31 17.34
C PRO A 79 -5.96 -5.13 16.34
N ILE A 80 -4.99 -4.98 15.46
CA ILE A 80 -4.77 -3.88 14.53
C ILE A 80 -4.60 -4.51 13.14
N GLY A 81 -5.43 -4.10 12.19
CA GLY A 81 -5.29 -4.45 10.78
C GLY A 81 -4.30 -3.53 10.05
N SER A 82 -3.86 -3.94 8.87
CA SER A 82 -2.97 -3.12 8.04
C SER A 82 -3.46 -3.05 6.60
N ILE A 83 -3.45 -1.85 6.03
CA ILE A 83 -3.50 -1.59 4.59
C ILE A 83 -2.06 -1.39 4.10
N LEU A 84 -1.57 -2.31 3.29
CA LEU A 84 -0.25 -2.25 2.68
C LEU A 84 -0.40 -1.60 1.29
N LEU A 85 -0.10 -0.31 1.17
CA LEU A 85 -0.20 0.43 -0.09
C LEU A 85 1.10 0.32 -0.89
N GLU A 86 1.06 -0.09 -2.15
CA GLU A 86 2.26 -0.10 -3.01
C GLU A 86 2.55 1.30 -3.53
N ASN A 87 3.75 1.81 -3.24
CA ASN A 87 4.15 3.13 -3.67
C ASN A 87 4.28 3.21 -5.20
N PRO A 88 3.97 4.38 -5.81
CA PRO A 88 4.34 4.68 -7.18
C PRO A 88 5.84 4.43 -7.41
N TYR A 89 6.23 3.99 -8.61
CA TYR A 89 7.61 3.65 -8.98
C TYR A 89 8.18 2.38 -8.31
N TYR A 90 7.37 1.60 -7.59
CA TYR A 90 7.76 0.31 -7.02
C TYR A 90 6.86 -0.82 -7.54
N GLY A 91 7.42 -2.03 -7.61
CA GLY A 91 6.66 -3.25 -7.90
C GLY A 91 5.89 -3.17 -9.21
N LEU A 92 4.57 -3.35 -9.16
CA LEU A 92 3.71 -3.30 -10.34
C LEU A 92 3.58 -1.88 -10.92
N ARG A 93 3.85 -0.87 -10.09
CA ARG A 93 3.74 0.55 -10.42
C ARG A 93 5.06 1.15 -10.92
N LYS A 94 6.06 0.31 -11.24
CA LYS A 94 7.39 0.73 -11.68
C LYS A 94 7.44 0.93 -13.21
N PRO A 95 7.86 2.10 -13.70
CA PRO A 95 8.13 2.32 -15.12
C PRO A 95 9.23 1.38 -15.68
N PRO A 96 9.13 0.96 -16.95
CA PRO A 96 10.03 -0.04 -17.54
C PRO A 96 11.47 0.45 -17.72
N ASP A 97 11.65 1.76 -17.88
CA ASP A 97 12.92 2.46 -17.99
C ASP A 97 13.62 2.66 -16.64
N GLN A 98 12.93 2.40 -15.52
CA GLN A 98 13.49 2.56 -14.19
C GLN A 98 14.34 1.35 -13.77
N SER A 99 15.62 1.60 -13.48
CA SER A 99 16.54 0.59 -12.97
C SER A 99 16.38 0.38 -11.45
N ARG A 100 16.12 -0.87 -11.06
CA ARG A 100 15.98 -1.30 -9.65
C ARG A 100 14.97 -0.42 -8.89
N SER A 101 15.40 0.13 -7.75
CA SER A 101 14.61 0.95 -6.83
C SER A 101 15.00 2.42 -6.88
N SER A 102 15.82 2.82 -7.85
CA SER A 102 16.25 4.20 -8.02
C SER A 102 15.28 4.93 -8.92
N LEU A 103 14.70 6.03 -8.45
CA LEU A 103 13.89 6.90 -9.29
C LEU A 103 14.74 7.48 -10.44
N LEU A 104 14.17 7.51 -11.64
CA LEU A 104 14.87 8.04 -12.82
C LEU A 104 15.09 9.55 -12.74
N TYR A 105 14.11 10.29 -12.20
CA TYR A 105 14.17 11.74 -12.02
C TYR A 105 13.92 12.11 -10.57
N VAL A 106 14.60 13.17 -10.09
CA VAL A 106 14.36 13.73 -8.76
C VAL A 106 12.92 14.22 -8.60
N THR A 107 12.33 14.74 -9.69
CA THR A 107 10.94 15.20 -9.72
C THR A 107 9.93 14.08 -9.42
N ASN A 108 10.26 12.83 -9.72
CA ASN A 108 9.40 11.67 -9.43
C ASN A 108 9.19 11.49 -7.92
N LEU A 109 10.08 12.02 -7.07
CA LEU A 109 9.90 12.00 -5.62
C LEU A 109 8.68 12.84 -5.19
N TYR A 110 8.49 14.00 -5.80
CA TYR A 110 7.33 14.87 -5.52
C TYR A 110 6.05 14.24 -6.04
N ILE A 111 6.07 13.73 -7.28
CA ILE A 111 4.92 13.04 -7.88
C ILE A 111 4.52 11.84 -7.02
N MET A 112 5.47 11.03 -6.56
CA MET A 112 5.21 9.91 -5.66
C MET A 112 4.53 10.38 -4.36
N GLY A 113 5.02 11.47 -3.76
CA GLY A 113 4.44 12.05 -2.56
C GLY A 113 3.00 12.52 -2.77
N GLU A 114 2.72 13.26 -3.83
CA GLU A 114 1.38 13.76 -4.17
C GLU A 114 0.40 12.61 -4.43
N VAL A 115 0.84 11.60 -5.19
CA VAL A 115 0.03 10.40 -5.44
C VAL A 115 -0.32 9.71 -4.12
N LEU A 116 0.66 9.47 -3.24
CA LEU A 116 0.43 8.81 -1.97
C LEU A 116 -0.50 9.60 -1.05
N VAL A 117 -0.36 10.93 -1.00
CA VAL A 117 -1.26 11.78 -0.20
C VAL A 117 -2.72 11.62 -0.68
N LEU A 118 -2.97 11.73 -1.98
CA LEU A 118 -4.33 11.62 -2.51
C LEU A 118 -4.90 10.19 -2.41
N GLU A 119 -4.08 9.17 -2.60
CA GLU A 119 -4.47 7.77 -2.43
C GLU A 119 -4.85 7.47 -0.97
N THR A 120 -4.09 8.01 -0.02
CA THR A 120 -4.41 7.88 1.39
C THR A 120 -5.71 8.58 1.76
N LEU A 121 -5.97 9.77 1.20
CA LEU A 121 -7.26 10.43 1.41
C LEU A 121 -8.43 9.59 0.89
N MET A 122 -8.26 8.91 -0.26
CA MET A 122 -9.28 7.98 -0.77
C MET A 122 -9.45 6.74 0.12
N LEU A 123 -8.38 6.22 0.72
CA LEU A 123 -8.47 5.08 1.64
C LEU A 123 -9.13 5.41 2.97
N LEU A 124 -9.13 6.69 3.36
CA LEU A 124 -9.70 7.18 4.62
C LEU A 124 -11.14 7.70 4.49
N HIS A 125 -11.66 7.84 3.27
CA HIS A 125 -13.01 8.35 2.99
C HIS A 125 -14.01 7.20 2.85
#